data_AF-A0A836EY66-F1
#
_entry.id   AF-A0A836EY66-F1
#
_cell.length_a   1.000
_cell.length_b   1.000
_cell.length_c   1.000
_cell.angle_alpha   90.00
_cell.angle_beta   90.00
_cell.angle_gamma   90.00
#
_symmetry.space_group_name_H-M   'P 1'
#
loop_
_entity.id
_entity.type
_entity.pdbx_description
1 polymer ?
#
loop_
_entity_poly.entity_id
_entity_poly.type
_entity_poly.pdbx_seq_one_letter_code
_entity_poly.pdbx_strand_id
1 'polypeptide(L)'
;MTSVRIEKQRIFKPYLGGWQHKITGVKYVNAESQTGPLSKRGPRKNINCRAIQCVQTNDEATQSLRHRATQMLRDGYYVPNEADKYMTVKSYESYADIQLNLDRHARVIQRNYRAYKWRKYIKECACAYREKLEKCKKYEEEKVIANKLRHKQNTLRQIYPRSRADFDMLYGLVERWRFDHLKDIKLLDKASQRAENYRIVEKTVKMFDQIDKHKQALKRLYQKQKALRFLTVNCKPIQWSSYKDKLVEMITIKIQNARKLKEIYDALNNCNVSSEERMKLLITLKKWVETHNCVEALNLLSLLDQEITLLNRKIEGLSLGYLKERITHTYLNFIRMYGICGCECITTESKDNELQEPLETETKLCRNCLKLLPIHKFLAHTRMKKLTICSSCTSLSRRNIAHVDYDPYMFILNCVRAEEEHRGSTSALAFIMQEQDIYHLVNHIWQGQSALSRTRDLFILRMVRYQKDIEWAPWNCILLTKDEVDLHYDINDLATIYSEHLISQIDLKHLIAKNYFKYV
;
A
#
# COMPACT_ATOMS: atom_id res chain seq x y z
N MET A 1 0.55 -53.74 2.12
CA MET A 1 -0.92 -53.58 2.18
C MET A 1 -1.36 -53.70 3.64
N THR A 2 -1.59 -52.59 4.33
CA THR A 2 -2.10 -52.58 5.70
C THR A 2 -3.60 -52.28 5.67
N SER A 3 -4.43 -53.28 5.96
CA SER A 3 -5.88 -53.15 6.01
C SER A 3 -6.29 -52.37 7.27
N VAL A 4 -6.80 -51.14 7.10
CA VAL A 4 -7.39 -50.36 8.18
C VAL A 4 -8.81 -50.89 8.45
N ARG A 5 -9.02 -51.56 9.59
CA ARG A 5 -10.36 -51.89 10.09
C ARG A 5 -10.98 -50.64 10.70
N ILE A 6 -12.03 -50.12 10.08
CA ILE A 6 -12.82 -49.00 10.61
C ILE A 6 -13.98 -49.61 11.42
N GLU A 7 -13.89 -49.59 12.75
CA GLU A 7 -15.02 -49.88 13.62
C GLU A 7 -15.95 -48.66 13.69
N LYS A 8 -17.19 -48.81 13.20
CA LYS A 8 -18.26 -47.82 13.39
C LYS A 8 -18.82 -47.94 14.82
N GLN A 9 -18.16 -47.30 15.79
CA GLN A 9 -18.78 -47.06 17.09
C GLN A 9 -19.84 -45.96 16.95
N ARG A 10 -21.10 -46.35 16.80
CA ARG A 10 -22.23 -45.41 16.91
C ARG A 10 -22.40 -45.05 18.38
N ILE A 11 -22.08 -43.81 18.74
CA ILE A 11 -22.34 -43.28 20.08
C ILE A 11 -23.86 -43.27 20.30
N PHE A 12 -24.34 -44.07 21.27
CA PHE A 12 -25.73 -44.03 21.69
C PHE A 12 -25.97 -42.76 22.50
N LYS A 13 -26.73 -41.83 21.91
CA LYS A 13 -27.07 -40.56 22.57
C LYS A 13 -28.10 -40.82 23.68
N PRO A 14 -27.81 -40.46 24.95
CA PRO A 14 -28.79 -40.57 26.03
C PRO A 14 -29.95 -39.59 25.78
N TYR A 15 -31.18 -39.99 26.13
CA TYR A 15 -32.36 -39.15 25.96
C TYR A 15 -32.43 -38.12 27.09
N LEU A 16 -32.09 -36.88 26.77
CA LEU A 16 -31.99 -35.77 27.73
C LEU A 16 -33.24 -34.86 27.72
N GLY A 17 -34.37 -35.35 27.20
CA GLY A 17 -35.65 -34.64 27.16
C GLY A 17 -36.12 -34.23 25.76
N GLY A 18 -37.43 -34.10 25.60
CA GLY A 18 -38.11 -33.81 24.34
C GLY A 18 -39.52 -34.42 24.32
N TRP A 19 -40.11 -34.56 23.13
CA TRP A 19 -41.44 -35.14 22.95
C TRP A 19 -41.40 -36.25 21.89
N GLN A 20 -42.14 -37.34 22.12
CA GLN A 20 -42.25 -38.44 21.16
C GLN A 20 -43.65 -38.47 20.57
N HIS A 21 -43.73 -38.49 19.25
CA HIS A 21 -45.01 -38.57 18.56
C HIS A 21 -45.57 -40.01 18.70
N LYS A 22 -46.77 -40.16 19.29
CA LYS A 22 -47.31 -41.47 19.71
C LYS A 22 -47.58 -42.44 18.55
N ILE A 23 -47.95 -41.93 17.37
CA ILE A 23 -48.37 -42.79 16.24
C ILE A 23 -47.19 -43.14 15.33
N THR A 24 -46.28 -42.19 15.09
CA THR A 24 -45.13 -42.39 14.17
C THR A 24 -43.85 -42.78 14.89
N GLY A 25 -43.81 -42.70 16.22
CA GLY A 25 -42.65 -43.07 17.04
C GLY A 25 -41.45 -42.12 16.96
N VAL A 26 -41.50 -41.07 16.13
CA VAL A 26 -40.40 -40.13 15.92
C VAL A 26 -40.16 -39.29 17.19
N LYS A 27 -38.90 -39.22 17.62
CA LYS A 27 -38.46 -38.49 18.83
C LYS A 27 -37.92 -37.11 18.46
N TYR A 28 -38.59 -36.05 18.91
CA TYR A 28 -38.13 -34.67 18.79
C TYR A 28 -37.37 -34.29 20.06
N VAL A 29 -36.06 -34.07 19.95
CA VAL A 29 -35.16 -33.77 21.07
C VAL A 29 -34.82 -32.28 21.05
N ASN A 30 -34.72 -31.63 22.21
CA ASN A 30 -34.42 -30.19 22.34
C ASN A 30 -33.14 -29.81 21.57
N ALA A 31 -33.11 -28.62 20.96
CA ALA A 31 -32.05 -28.17 20.05
C ALA A 31 -30.64 -28.18 20.70
N GLU A 32 -30.53 -27.86 21.98
CA GLU A 32 -29.27 -27.89 22.75
C GLU A 32 -28.62 -29.28 22.83
N SER A 33 -29.38 -30.34 22.53
CA SER A 33 -28.86 -31.70 22.54
C SER A 33 -28.30 -32.15 21.18
N GLN A 34 -28.54 -31.41 20.08
CA GLN A 34 -28.20 -31.88 18.73
C GLN A 34 -26.70 -31.85 18.42
N THR A 35 -25.93 -31.00 19.10
CA THR A 35 -24.47 -30.95 19.02
C THR A 35 -23.86 -31.70 20.20
N GLY A 36 -22.96 -32.66 19.92
CA GLY A 36 -22.23 -33.38 20.97
C GLY A 36 -21.38 -32.42 21.82
N PRO A 37 -21.04 -32.80 23.07
CA PRO A 37 -20.20 -31.95 23.92
C PRO A 37 -18.88 -31.63 23.20
N LEU A 38 -18.47 -30.36 23.26
CA LEU A 38 -17.20 -29.89 22.70
C LEU A 38 -16.04 -30.76 23.25
N SER A 39 -15.12 -31.17 22.37
CA SER A 39 -13.91 -31.90 22.75
C SER A 39 -13.26 -31.25 23.97
N LYS A 40 -13.00 -32.05 25.02
CA LYS A 40 -12.34 -31.60 26.25
C LYS A 40 -10.96 -31.04 25.89
N ARG A 41 -10.89 -29.72 25.68
CA ARG A 41 -9.61 -29.00 25.63
C ARG A 41 -8.87 -29.37 26.92
N GLY A 42 -7.59 -29.74 26.80
CA GLY A 42 -6.74 -30.25 27.88
C GLY A 42 -6.74 -29.38 29.15
N PRO A 43 -6.11 -29.84 30.25
CA PRO A 43 -6.29 -29.24 31.58
C PRO A 43 -6.02 -27.74 31.52
N ARG A 44 -7.08 -26.95 31.69
CA ARG A 44 -6.97 -25.49 31.81
C ARG A 44 -6.07 -25.24 33.02
N LYS A 45 -4.92 -24.58 32.84
CA LYS A 45 -4.22 -23.94 33.96
C LYS A 45 -5.28 -23.12 34.70
N ASN A 46 -5.46 -23.37 36.00
CA ASN A 46 -6.35 -22.59 36.84
C ASN A 46 -5.83 -21.15 36.91
N ILE A 47 -6.20 -20.33 35.92
CA ILE A 47 -6.06 -18.89 36.00
C ILE A 47 -7.22 -18.46 36.90
N ASN A 48 -6.94 -18.36 38.19
CA ASN A 48 -7.89 -17.86 39.17
C ASN A 48 -8.11 -16.37 38.91
N CYS A 49 -9.11 -16.04 38.08
CA CYS A 49 -9.58 -14.67 37.93
C CYS A 49 -10.54 -14.37 39.07
N ARG A 50 -10.12 -13.56 40.04
CA ARG A 50 -11.00 -13.03 41.09
C ARG A 50 -11.76 -11.85 40.47
N ALA A 51 -13.01 -12.07 40.07
CA ALA A 51 -13.87 -10.99 39.62
C ALA A 51 -14.15 -10.06 40.82
N ILE A 52 -13.71 -8.81 40.74
CA ILE A 52 -14.02 -7.78 41.73
C ILE A 52 -15.16 -6.95 41.15
N GLN A 53 -16.32 -6.97 41.80
CA GLN A 53 -17.44 -6.12 41.43
C GLN A 53 -17.27 -4.77 42.14
N CYS A 54 -16.79 -3.76 41.40
CA CYS A 54 -16.72 -2.40 41.92
C CYS A 54 -18.11 -1.76 41.80
N VAL A 55 -18.80 -1.58 42.92
CA VAL A 55 -20.09 -0.86 43.02
C VAL A 55 -19.87 0.43 43.80
N GLN A 56 -20.48 1.53 43.38
CA GLN A 56 -20.56 2.74 44.20
C GLN A 56 -21.57 2.52 45.32
N THR A 57 -21.09 2.39 46.55
CA THR A 57 -21.91 2.35 47.75
C THR A 57 -22.10 3.78 48.28
N ASN A 58 -23.34 4.19 48.47
CA ASN A 58 -23.67 5.45 49.14
C ASN A 58 -24.15 5.14 50.56
N ASP A 59 -23.60 5.83 51.55
CA ASP A 59 -24.03 5.70 52.94
C ASP A 59 -25.22 6.64 53.20
N GLU A 60 -26.35 6.07 53.62
CA GLU A 60 -27.54 6.83 54.01
C GLU A 60 -27.80 6.66 55.51
N ALA A 61 -28.03 7.78 56.21
CA ALA A 61 -28.33 7.78 57.63
C ALA A 61 -29.84 7.84 57.89
N THR A 62 -30.35 7.00 58.80
CA THR A 62 -31.73 7.04 59.27
C THR A 62 -31.78 7.50 60.73
N GLN A 63 -32.71 8.39 61.06
CA GLN A 63 -32.92 8.87 62.44
C GLN A 63 -34.20 8.26 63.02
N SER A 64 -34.10 7.59 64.17
CA SER A 64 -35.25 7.09 64.93
C SER A 64 -35.96 8.23 65.68
N LEU A 65 -37.27 8.11 65.89
CA LEU A 65 -38.05 9.04 66.71
C LEU A 65 -37.50 9.07 68.15
N ARG A 66 -37.31 10.27 68.71
CA ARG A 66 -36.88 10.48 70.09
C ARG A 66 -38.02 11.11 70.89
N HIS A 67 -38.52 10.41 71.90
CA HIS A 67 -39.55 10.93 72.79
C HIS A 67 -38.92 11.69 73.96
N ARG A 68 -39.52 12.83 74.32
CA ARG A 68 -39.20 13.59 75.53
C ARG A 68 -40.50 13.88 76.27
N ALA A 69 -40.51 13.67 77.57
CA ALA A 69 -41.64 14.00 78.44
C ALA A 69 -41.24 15.16 79.35
N THR A 70 -42.18 16.08 79.56
CA THR A 70 -42.02 17.23 80.47
C THR A 70 -43.14 17.16 81.50
N GLN A 71 -42.78 17.14 82.78
CA GLN A 71 -43.74 17.13 83.89
C GLN A 71 -43.78 18.53 84.51
N MET A 72 -44.96 19.15 84.56
CA MET A 72 -45.13 20.44 85.25
C MET A 72 -45.15 20.24 86.76
N LEU A 73 -44.56 21.17 87.50
CA LEU A 73 -44.63 21.19 88.95
C LEU A 73 -46.09 21.41 89.39
N ARG A 74 -46.59 20.59 90.31
CA ARG A 74 -47.93 20.70 90.88
C ARG A 74 -47.89 20.43 92.37
N ASP A 75 -48.66 21.20 93.12
CA ASP A 75 -48.77 21.03 94.57
C ASP A 75 -49.35 19.64 94.90
N GLY A 76 -48.59 18.87 95.69
CA GLY A 76 -48.89 17.47 96.04
C GLY A 76 -48.06 16.40 95.33
N TYR A 77 -47.17 16.76 94.38
CA TYR A 77 -46.28 15.81 93.71
C TYR A 77 -44.85 16.37 93.55
N TYR A 78 -43.84 15.56 93.89
CA TYR A 78 -42.43 15.95 93.80
C TYR A 78 -41.85 15.62 92.42
N VAL A 79 -41.31 16.63 91.73
CA VAL A 79 -40.56 16.48 90.47
C VAL A 79 -39.10 16.86 90.74
N PRO A 80 -38.12 15.98 90.48
CA PRO A 80 -36.70 16.25 90.74
C PRO A 80 -36.11 17.19 89.67
N ASN A 81 -35.44 18.26 90.11
CA ASN A 81 -34.83 19.29 89.26
C ASN A 81 -33.29 19.22 89.19
N GLU A 82 -32.67 18.16 89.70
CA GLU A 82 -31.20 18.07 89.87
C GLU A 82 -30.41 18.09 88.55
N ALA A 83 -31.02 17.61 87.46
CA ALA A 83 -30.40 17.57 86.13
C ALA A 83 -30.74 18.79 85.25
N ASP A 84 -31.58 19.71 85.75
CA ASP A 84 -32.04 20.87 84.99
C ASP A 84 -30.95 21.94 84.88
N LYS A 85 -30.94 22.66 83.74
CA LYS A 85 -29.97 23.72 83.46
C LYS A 85 -30.68 25.04 83.24
N TYR A 86 -30.35 26.04 84.05
CA TYR A 86 -30.76 27.42 83.82
C TYR A 86 -29.96 28.01 82.66
N MET A 87 -30.66 28.50 81.63
CA MET A 87 -30.04 29.15 80.47
C MET A 87 -30.45 30.62 80.40
N THR A 88 -29.50 31.50 80.09
CA THR A 88 -29.80 32.90 79.79
C THR A 88 -30.28 33.03 78.35
N VAL A 89 -31.30 33.87 78.13
CA VAL A 89 -31.88 34.09 76.81
C VAL A 89 -30.87 34.80 75.92
N LYS A 90 -30.56 34.21 74.76
CA LYS A 90 -29.78 34.87 73.70
C LYS A 90 -30.69 35.75 72.85
N SER A 91 -30.10 36.65 72.06
CA SER A 91 -30.84 37.41 71.04
C SER A 91 -31.62 36.46 70.15
N TYR A 92 -32.95 36.60 70.15
CA TYR A 92 -33.83 35.82 69.28
C TYR A 92 -33.74 36.38 67.86
N GLU A 93 -33.40 35.53 66.90
CA GLU A 93 -33.49 35.89 65.49
C GLU A 93 -34.91 35.61 65.01
N SER A 94 -35.58 36.65 64.50
CA SER A 94 -36.88 36.46 63.88
C SER A 94 -36.73 35.59 62.62
N TYR A 95 -37.78 34.83 62.30
CA TYR A 95 -37.82 34.02 61.08
C TYR A 95 -37.51 34.87 59.82
N ALA A 96 -37.98 36.12 59.79
CA ALA A 96 -37.69 37.07 58.71
C ALA A 96 -36.19 37.40 58.60
N ASP A 97 -35.49 37.57 59.71
CA ASP A 97 -34.06 37.91 59.74
C ASP A 97 -33.20 36.71 59.30
N ILE A 98 -33.57 35.50 59.73
CA ILE A 98 -32.94 34.25 59.28
C ILE A 98 -33.08 34.10 57.77
N GLN A 99 -34.28 34.32 57.23
CA GLN A 99 -34.56 34.19 55.80
C GLN A 99 -33.78 35.21 54.97
N LEU A 100 -33.70 36.47 55.43
CA LEU A 100 -32.86 37.51 54.79
C LEU A 100 -31.37 37.15 54.81
N ASN A 101 -30.87 36.59 55.92
CA ASN A 101 -29.50 36.13 56.03
C ASN A 101 -29.21 34.97 55.09
N LEU A 102 -30.11 33.97 55.00
CA LEU A 102 -29.99 32.86 54.07
C LEU A 102 -29.99 33.35 52.62
N ASP A 103 -30.88 34.27 52.25
CA ASP A 103 -30.94 34.87 50.92
C ASP A 103 -29.65 35.62 50.56
N ARG A 104 -29.09 36.38 51.51
CA ARG A 104 -27.80 37.07 51.32
C ARG A 104 -26.69 36.08 51.01
N HIS A 105 -26.57 35.00 51.78
CA HIS A 105 -25.54 33.98 51.56
C HIS A 105 -25.78 33.20 50.26
N ALA A 106 -27.04 32.87 49.94
CA ALA A 106 -27.42 32.21 48.70
C ALA A 106 -27.02 33.05 47.48
N ARG A 107 -27.24 34.38 47.50
CA ARG A 107 -26.80 35.28 46.42
C ARG A 107 -25.29 35.28 46.23
N VAL A 108 -24.51 35.27 47.33
CA VAL A 108 -23.04 35.21 47.26
C VAL A 108 -22.57 33.89 46.65
N ILE A 109 -23.14 32.76 47.10
CA ILE A 109 -22.84 31.43 46.57
C ILE A 109 -23.19 31.35 45.09
N GLN A 110 -24.39 31.80 44.70
CA GLN A 110 -24.82 31.82 43.31
C GLN A 110 -23.92 32.69 42.42
N ARG A 111 -23.52 33.87 42.89
CA ARG A 111 -22.58 34.75 42.15
C ARG A 111 -21.25 34.06 41.93
N ASN A 112 -20.67 33.47 42.98
CA ASN A 112 -19.38 32.78 42.90
C ASN A 112 -19.47 31.52 42.04
N TYR A 113 -20.57 30.76 42.13
CA TYR A 113 -20.81 29.58 41.31
C TYR A 113 -20.96 29.93 39.82
N ARG A 114 -21.70 31.01 39.50
CA ARG A 114 -21.78 31.53 38.13
C ARG A 114 -20.41 31.91 37.59
N ALA A 115 -19.60 32.63 38.38
CA ALA A 115 -18.23 32.98 38.00
C ALA A 115 -17.33 31.74 37.81
N TYR A 116 -17.44 30.75 38.68
CA TYR A 116 -16.73 29.48 38.55
C TYR A 116 -17.14 28.74 37.26
N LYS A 117 -18.45 28.64 36.97
CA LYS A 117 -18.98 28.00 35.76
C LYS A 117 -18.43 28.67 34.50
N TRP A 118 -18.38 30.00 34.46
CA TRP A 118 -17.78 30.75 33.36
C TRP A 118 -16.28 30.50 33.21
N ARG A 119 -15.52 30.51 34.31
CA ARG A 119 -14.08 30.20 34.27
C ARG A 119 -13.80 28.78 33.80
N LYS A 120 -14.61 27.81 34.25
CA LYS A 120 -14.53 26.41 33.81
C LYS A 120 -14.79 26.31 32.29
N TYR A 121 -15.85 26.95 31.80
CA TYR A 121 -16.16 27.00 30.37
C TYR A 121 -15.05 27.64 29.53
N ILE A 122 -14.50 28.79 29.97
CA ILE A 122 -13.37 29.44 29.29
C ILE A 122 -12.15 28.51 29.23
N LYS A 123 -11.87 27.78 30.32
CA LYS A 123 -10.76 26.82 30.37
C LYS A 123 -10.98 25.65 29.42
N GLU A 124 -12.19 25.14 29.33
CA GLU A 124 -12.58 24.08 28.38
C GLU A 124 -12.45 24.55 26.92
N CYS A 125 -12.96 25.74 26.59
CA CYS A 125 -12.81 26.33 25.25
C CYS A 125 -11.34 26.58 24.89
N ALA A 126 -10.53 27.10 25.84
CA ALA A 126 -9.11 27.32 25.62
C ALA A 126 -8.35 26.00 25.41
N CYS A 127 -8.71 24.93 26.13
CA CYS A 127 -8.14 23.60 25.94
C CYS A 127 -8.48 23.07 24.53
N ALA A 128 -9.75 23.12 24.14
CA ALA A 128 -10.20 22.70 22.82
C ALA A 128 -9.52 23.50 21.69
N TYR A 129 -9.32 24.81 21.87
CA TYR A 129 -8.61 25.64 20.90
C TYR A 129 -7.13 25.25 20.77
N ARG A 130 -6.44 25.02 21.90
CA ARG A 130 -5.03 24.57 21.88
C ARG A 130 -4.88 23.21 21.21
N GLU A 131 -5.76 22.26 21.52
CA GLU A 131 -5.76 20.94 20.87
C GLU A 131 -5.97 21.04 19.36
N LYS A 132 -6.89 21.91 18.90
CA LYS A 132 -7.09 22.17 17.46
C LYS A 132 -5.83 22.75 16.83
N LEU A 133 -5.19 23.72 17.48
CA LEU A 133 -3.97 24.36 16.98
C LEU A 133 -2.80 23.38 16.91
N GLU A 134 -2.64 22.49 17.89
CA GLU A 134 -1.64 21.42 17.87
C GLU A 134 -1.91 20.41 16.74
N LYS A 135 -3.17 20.03 16.51
CA LYS A 135 -3.55 19.16 15.39
C LYS A 135 -3.23 19.81 14.05
N CYS A 136 -3.53 21.10 13.87
CA CYS A 136 -3.18 21.83 12.65
C CYS A 136 -1.66 21.85 12.42
N LYS A 137 -0.86 22.15 13.45
CA LYS A 137 0.60 22.13 13.36
C LYS A 137 1.14 20.76 12.96
N LYS A 138 0.67 19.69 13.61
CA LYS A 138 1.08 18.31 13.27
C LYS A 138 0.73 17.96 11.82
N TYR A 139 -0.45 18.34 11.34
CA TYR A 139 -0.86 18.13 9.95
C TYR A 139 0.05 18.86 8.95
N GLU A 140 0.41 20.12 9.24
CA GLU A 140 1.34 20.89 8.43
C GLU A 140 2.75 20.27 8.42
N GLU A 141 3.24 19.82 9.58
CA GLU A 141 4.53 19.14 9.71
C GLU A 141 4.57 17.82 8.91
N GLU A 142 3.54 16.98 9.04
CA GLU A 142 3.39 15.74 8.28
C GLU A 142 3.39 16.00 6.77
N LYS A 143 2.70 17.06 6.32
CA LYS A 143 2.67 17.47 4.91
C LYS A 143 4.06 17.90 4.43
N VAL A 144 4.78 18.71 5.21
CA VAL A 144 6.15 19.12 4.88
C VAL A 144 7.08 17.92 4.81
N ILE A 145 6.95 16.96 5.74
CA ILE A 145 7.72 15.70 5.73
C ILE A 145 7.40 14.89 4.49
N ALA A 146 6.13 14.71 4.14
CA ALA A 146 5.71 13.98 2.94
C ALA A 146 6.26 14.62 1.65
N ASN A 147 6.20 15.95 1.54
CA ASN A 147 6.77 16.69 0.41
C ASN A 147 8.31 16.52 0.34
N LYS A 148 9.00 16.64 1.49
CA LYS A 148 10.45 16.41 1.58
C LYS A 148 10.82 14.98 1.16
N LEU A 149 10.06 13.97 1.60
CA LEU A 149 10.27 12.57 1.22
C LEU A 149 10.09 12.37 -0.29
N ARG A 150 9.07 12.99 -0.89
CA ARG A 150 8.85 12.93 -2.34
C ARG A 150 9.98 13.60 -3.13
N HIS A 151 10.46 14.76 -2.69
CA HIS A 151 11.63 15.39 -3.30
C HIS A 151 12.87 14.50 -3.20
N LYS A 152 13.15 13.92 -2.02
CA LYS A 152 14.25 12.97 -1.83
C LYS A 152 14.14 11.77 -2.77
N GLN A 153 12.94 11.18 -2.92
CA GLN A 153 12.72 10.07 -3.85
C GLN A 153 13.00 10.48 -5.30
N ASN A 154 12.56 11.67 -5.73
CA ASN A 154 12.86 12.16 -7.07
C ASN A 154 14.37 12.42 -7.27
N THR A 155 15.07 12.94 -6.27
CA THR A 155 16.54 13.07 -6.32
C THR A 155 17.20 11.69 -6.48
N LEU A 156 16.75 10.68 -5.73
CA LEU A 156 17.28 9.32 -5.87
C LEU A 156 17.03 8.73 -7.27
N ARG A 157 15.87 9.00 -7.86
CA ARG A 157 15.53 8.58 -9.24
C ARG A 157 16.40 9.26 -10.30
N GLN A 158 16.82 10.49 -10.06
CA GLN A 158 17.75 11.20 -10.93
C GLN A 158 19.16 10.63 -10.87
N ILE A 159 19.61 10.24 -9.66
CA ILE A 159 20.95 9.67 -9.46
C ILE A 159 21.02 8.22 -9.98
N TYR A 160 19.97 7.43 -9.72
CA TYR A 160 19.92 6.01 -10.06
C TYR A 160 18.65 5.67 -10.86
N PRO A 161 18.59 6.04 -12.16
CA PRO A 161 17.43 5.71 -12.99
C PRO A 161 17.31 4.19 -13.15
N ARG A 162 16.11 3.63 -12.97
CA ARG A 162 15.83 2.19 -13.10
C ARG A 162 14.70 1.89 -14.08
N SER A 163 13.67 2.74 -14.03
CA SER A 163 12.48 2.64 -14.85
C SER A 163 12.65 3.44 -16.13
N ARG A 164 11.83 3.11 -17.13
CA ARG A 164 11.69 3.91 -18.35
C ARG A 164 11.27 5.35 -18.03
N ALA A 165 10.34 5.53 -17.09
CA ALA A 165 9.87 6.85 -16.66
C ALA A 165 11.01 7.71 -16.10
N ASP A 166 11.95 7.09 -15.36
CA ASP A 166 13.11 7.80 -14.82
C ASP A 166 14.01 8.35 -15.94
N PHE A 167 14.20 7.58 -17.01
CA PHE A 167 14.93 8.06 -18.19
C PHE A 167 14.18 9.16 -18.93
N ASP A 168 12.86 9.01 -19.11
CA ASP A 168 12.05 10.04 -19.76
C ASP A 168 12.06 11.36 -18.95
N MET A 169 12.09 11.30 -17.61
CA MET A 169 12.36 12.44 -16.71
C MET A 169 13.75 13.05 -16.93
N LEU A 170 14.81 12.24 -17.01
CA LEU A 170 16.18 12.72 -17.28
C LEU A 170 16.27 13.43 -18.64
N TYR A 171 15.66 12.86 -19.68
CA TYR A 171 15.57 13.53 -20.98
C TYR A 171 14.81 14.86 -20.87
N GLY A 172 13.70 14.91 -20.14
CA GLY A 172 12.95 16.14 -19.89
C GLY A 172 13.73 17.20 -19.09
N LEU A 173 14.65 16.79 -18.20
CA LEU A 173 15.56 17.70 -17.50
C LEU A 173 16.62 18.28 -18.44
N VAL A 174 17.20 17.45 -19.31
CA VAL A 174 18.17 17.90 -20.32
C VAL A 174 17.51 18.86 -21.30
N GLU A 175 16.30 18.57 -21.79
CA GLU A 175 15.57 19.47 -22.69
C GLU A 175 15.20 20.80 -22.03
N ARG A 176 14.78 20.79 -20.76
CA ARG A 176 14.56 22.03 -20.00
C ARG A 176 15.82 22.86 -19.88
N TRP A 177 16.93 22.24 -19.48
CA TRP A 177 18.24 22.89 -19.40
C TRP A 177 18.66 23.50 -20.76
N ARG A 178 18.46 22.76 -21.86
CA ARG A 178 18.72 23.26 -23.22
C ARG A 178 17.87 24.47 -23.54
N PHE A 179 16.57 24.41 -23.26
CA PHE A 179 15.64 25.50 -23.57
C PHE A 179 15.92 26.76 -22.79
N ASP A 180 16.24 26.65 -21.50
CA ASP A 180 16.56 27.80 -20.65
C ASP A 180 17.86 28.48 -21.11
N HIS A 181 18.92 27.72 -21.39
CA HIS A 181 20.14 28.30 -21.95
C HIS A 181 19.96 28.88 -23.36
N LEU A 182 19.11 28.27 -24.20
CA LEU A 182 18.81 28.84 -25.53
C LEU A 182 18.02 30.14 -25.44
N LYS A 183 17.23 30.38 -24.38
CA LYS A 183 16.61 31.69 -24.14
C LYS A 183 17.66 32.73 -23.79
N ASP A 184 18.58 32.38 -22.89
CA ASP A 184 19.63 33.31 -22.44
C ASP A 184 20.55 33.74 -23.59
N ILE A 185 20.87 32.83 -24.50
CA ILE A 185 21.75 33.09 -25.64
C ILE A 185 21.13 34.05 -26.67
N LYS A 186 19.80 34.13 -26.78
CA LYS A 186 19.15 35.00 -27.79
C LYS A 186 19.53 36.48 -27.65
N LEU A 187 20.04 36.88 -26.49
CA LEU A 187 20.45 38.25 -26.19
C LEU A 187 21.90 38.57 -26.59
N LEU A 188 22.70 37.58 -27.01
CA LEU A 188 24.12 37.75 -27.37
C LEU A 188 24.34 38.09 -28.85
N ASP A 189 25.54 38.54 -29.21
CA ASP A 189 25.98 38.73 -30.60
C ASP A 189 26.04 37.41 -31.39
N LYS A 190 25.83 37.48 -32.71
CA LYS A 190 25.79 36.29 -33.59
C LYS A 190 27.02 35.39 -33.50
N ALA A 191 28.22 35.96 -33.34
CA ALA A 191 29.46 35.17 -33.20
C ALA A 191 29.49 34.43 -31.86
N SER A 192 29.19 35.14 -30.77
CA SER A 192 29.10 34.59 -29.41
C SER A 192 27.97 33.56 -29.28
N GLN A 193 26.83 33.78 -29.94
CA GLN A 193 25.73 32.82 -30.03
C GLN A 193 26.19 31.50 -30.65
N ARG A 194 26.96 31.53 -31.75
CA ARG A 194 27.45 30.30 -32.39
C ARG A 194 28.39 29.51 -31.49
N ALA A 195 29.31 30.20 -30.81
CA ALA A 195 30.24 29.56 -29.87
C ALA A 195 29.49 28.94 -28.67
N GLU A 196 28.53 29.66 -28.10
CA GLU A 196 27.78 29.17 -26.94
C GLU A 196 26.79 28.05 -27.33
N ASN A 197 26.17 28.13 -28.51
CA ASN A 197 25.37 27.02 -29.06
C ASN A 197 26.21 25.75 -29.24
N TYR A 198 27.46 25.87 -29.72
CA TYR A 198 28.36 24.71 -29.81
C TYR A 198 28.63 24.10 -28.43
N ARG A 199 28.91 24.93 -27.41
CA ARG A 199 29.12 24.47 -26.02
C ARG A 199 27.88 23.79 -25.44
N ILE A 200 26.68 24.31 -25.71
CA ILE A 200 25.42 23.64 -25.34
C ILE A 200 25.37 22.27 -25.97
N VAL A 201 25.55 22.18 -27.30
CA VAL A 201 25.49 20.90 -28.01
C VAL A 201 26.50 19.91 -27.44
N GLU A 202 27.75 20.33 -27.22
CA GLU A 202 28.78 19.47 -26.63
C GLU A 202 28.37 18.94 -25.24
N LYS A 203 27.84 19.81 -24.37
CA LYS A 203 27.33 19.41 -23.04
C LYS A 203 26.14 18.45 -23.16
N THR A 204 25.21 18.68 -24.09
CA THR A 204 24.05 17.78 -24.29
C THR A 204 24.47 16.40 -24.74
N VAL A 205 25.45 16.31 -25.65
CA VAL A 205 25.99 15.02 -26.11
C VAL A 205 26.64 14.29 -24.94
N LYS A 206 27.42 14.99 -24.10
CA LYS A 206 28.00 14.41 -22.89
C LYS A 206 26.93 13.92 -21.91
N MET A 207 25.85 14.68 -21.70
CA MET A 207 24.73 14.28 -20.85
C MET A 207 24.01 13.03 -21.40
N PHE A 208 23.73 12.99 -22.71
CA PHE A 208 23.11 11.83 -23.34
C PHE A 208 23.99 10.58 -23.30
N ASP A 209 25.31 10.72 -23.48
CA ASP A 209 26.26 9.62 -23.34
C ASP A 209 26.22 9.00 -21.93
N GLN A 210 26.14 9.82 -20.88
CA GLN A 210 25.98 9.30 -19.51
C GLN A 210 24.63 8.58 -19.32
N ILE A 211 23.54 9.15 -19.84
CA ILE A 211 22.22 8.51 -19.80
C ILE A 211 22.25 7.14 -20.51
N ASP A 212 22.90 7.06 -21.67
CA ASP A 212 23.03 5.82 -22.41
C ASP A 212 23.92 4.79 -21.72
N LYS A 213 25.00 5.20 -21.03
CA LYS A 213 25.80 4.30 -20.17
C LYS A 213 24.93 3.66 -19.08
N HIS A 214 24.11 4.44 -18.37
CA HIS A 214 23.18 3.92 -17.36
C HIS A 214 22.17 2.94 -17.97
N LYS A 215 21.61 3.28 -19.14
CA LYS A 215 20.67 2.41 -19.86
C LYS A 215 21.31 1.11 -20.33
N GLN A 216 22.55 1.15 -20.81
CA GLN A 216 23.31 -0.04 -21.18
C GLN A 216 23.59 -0.93 -19.96
N ALA A 217 24.00 -0.35 -18.83
CA ALA A 217 24.23 -1.07 -17.59
C ALA A 217 22.95 -1.78 -17.11
N LEU A 218 21.81 -1.09 -17.10
CA LEU A 218 20.52 -1.71 -16.77
C LEU A 218 20.12 -2.79 -17.77
N LYS A 219 20.34 -2.58 -19.07
CA LYS A 219 20.03 -3.59 -20.08
C LYS A 219 20.80 -4.89 -19.81
N ARG A 220 22.08 -4.81 -19.42
CA ARG A 220 22.89 -5.96 -19.02
C ARG A 220 22.31 -6.64 -17.76
N LEU A 221 21.91 -5.87 -16.75
CA LEU A 221 21.28 -6.40 -15.53
C LEU A 221 19.94 -7.10 -15.83
N TYR A 222 19.07 -6.48 -16.63
CA TYR A 222 17.79 -7.07 -17.05
C TYR A 222 17.99 -8.32 -17.92
N GLN A 223 19.02 -8.36 -18.77
CA GLN A 223 19.36 -9.57 -19.53
C GLN A 223 19.77 -10.72 -18.61
N LYS A 224 20.62 -10.46 -17.60
CA LYS A 224 20.98 -11.45 -16.57
C LYS A 224 19.75 -11.92 -15.77
N GLN A 225 18.89 -11.00 -15.35
CA GLN A 225 17.63 -11.34 -14.67
C GLN A 225 16.66 -12.12 -15.57
N LYS A 226 16.57 -11.78 -16.86
CA LYS A 226 15.71 -12.50 -17.81
C LYS A 226 16.20 -13.92 -18.05
N ALA A 227 17.51 -14.12 -18.17
CA ALA A 227 18.10 -15.46 -18.28
C ALA A 227 17.76 -16.31 -17.05
N LEU A 228 17.78 -15.70 -15.85
CA LEU A 228 17.38 -16.30 -14.58
C LEU A 228 15.88 -16.43 -14.35
N ARG A 229 15.04 -15.73 -15.12
CA ARG A 229 13.58 -15.71 -14.93
C ARG A 229 13.01 -17.13 -14.97
N PHE A 230 13.48 -17.94 -15.92
CA PHE A 230 13.13 -19.35 -16.05
C PHE A 230 13.25 -20.11 -14.71
N LEU A 231 14.43 -20.06 -14.09
CA LEU A 231 14.70 -20.74 -12.81
C LEU A 231 13.89 -20.13 -11.66
N THR A 232 13.87 -18.80 -11.57
CA THR A 232 13.20 -18.11 -10.46
C THR A 232 11.69 -18.33 -10.44
N VAL A 233 11.04 -18.40 -11.61
CA VAL A 233 9.61 -18.71 -11.72
C VAL A 233 9.33 -20.14 -11.24
N ASN A 234 10.14 -21.11 -11.66
CA ASN A 234 9.96 -22.50 -11.26
C ASN A 234 10.31 -22.77 -9.77
N CYS A 235 11.05 -21.89 -9.11
CA CYS A 235 11.35 -22.00 -7.67
C CYS A 235 10.21 -21.50 -6.75
N LYS A 236 9.23 -20.76 -7.29
CA LYS A 236 8.16 -20.16 -6.50
C LYS A 236 7.18 -21.23 -6.01
N PRO A 237 6.77 -21.21 -4.73
CA PRO A 237 5.71 -22.08 -4.25
C PRO A 237 4.37 -21.74 -4.92
N ILE A 238 3.51 -22.74 -5.06
CA ILE A 238 2.14 -22.51 -5.53
C ILE A 238 1.36 -21.96 -4.34
N GLN A 239 0.78 -20.78 -4.49
CA GLN A 239 0.02 -20.08 -3.45
C GLN A 239 -1.45 -20.01 -3.84
N TRP A 240 -2.34 -20.32 -2.90
CA TRP A 240 -3.77 -20.05 -3.04
C TRP A 240 -4.39 -19.66 -1.70
N SER A 241 -5.48 -18.91 -1.76
CA SER A 241 -6.29 -18.61 -0.58
C SER A 241 -7.12 -19.83 -0.22
N SER A 242 -6.92 -20.34 0.99
CA SER A 242 -7.80 -21.36 1.57
C SER A 242 -9.08 -20.74 2.10
N TYR A 243 -9.98 -21.57 2.63
CA TYR A 243 -11.15 -21.11 3.37
C TYR A 243 -10.71 -20.21 4.55
N LYS A 244 -11.21 -18.96 4.60
CA LYS A 244 -10.85 -17.86 5.53
C LYS A 244 -9.63 -17.00 5.18
N ASP A 245 -9.36 -16.74 3.90
CA ASP A 245 -8.28 -15.83 3.42
C ASP A 245 -6.87 -16.16 3.94
N LYS A 246 -6.65 -17.40 4.38
CA LYS A 246 -5.32 -17.87 4.77
C LYS A 246 -4.57 -18.32 3.53
N LEU A 247 -3.46 -17.65 3.25
CA LEU A 247 -2.54 -18.06 2.19
C LEU A 247 -1.90 -19.40 2.57
N VAL A 248 -2.15 -20.43 1.76
CA VAL A 248 -1.50 -21.74 1.88
C VAL A 248 -0.49 -21.87 0.75
N GLU A 249 0.72 -22.31 1.10
CA GLU A 249 1.81 -22.54 0.16
C GLU A 249 2.04 -24.05 -0.03
N MET A 250 2.16 -24.49 -1.28
CA MET A 250 2.53 -25.87 -1.62
C MET A 250 3.86 -25.91 -2.34
N ILE A 251 4.73 -26.79 -1.85
CA ILE A 251 6.03 -27.08 -2.44
C ILE A 251 5.97 -28.49 -3.03
N THR A 252 6.05 -28.58 -4.36
CA THR A 252 6.11 -29.86 -5.09
C THR A 252 7.55 -30.33 -5.25
N ILE A 253 7.73 -31.60 -5.63
CA ILE A 253 9.04 -32.18 -5.94
C ILE A 253 9.75 -31.40 -7.06
N LYS A 254 8.99 -30.97 -8.09
CA LYS A 254 9.47 -30.06 -9.14
C LYS A 254 10.07 -28.76 -8.58
N ILE A 255 9.39 -28.12 -7.63
CA ILE A 255 9.86 -26.88 -7.00
C ILE A 255 11.14 -27.14 -6.19
N GLN A 256 11.22 -28.26 -5.46
CA GLN A 256 12.43 -28.64 -4.73
C GLN A 256 13.62 -28.86 -5.68
N ASN A 257 13.41 -29.53 -6.81
CA ASN A 257 14.44 -29.74 -7.83
C ASN A 257 14.88 -28.42 -8.48
N ALA A 258 13.93 -27.51 -8.78
CA ALA A 258 14.25 -26.19 -9.28
C ALA A 258 15.12 -25.38 -8.30
N ARG A 259 14.83 -25.48 -6.99
CA ARG A 259 15.63 -24.81 -5.95
C ARG A 259 17.06 -25.36 -5.89
N LYS A 260 17.26 -26.68 -5.96
CA LYS A 260 18.60 -27.29 -6.03
C LYS A 260 19.39 -26.79 -7.23
N LEU A 261 18.78 -26.75 -8.42
CA LEU A 261 19.42 -26.26 -9.64
C LEU A 261 19.78 -24.77 -9.55
N LYS A 262 18.95 -23.98 -8.84
CA LYS A 262 19.21 -22.57 -8.57
C LYS A 262 20.34 -22.37 -7.56
N GLU A 263 20.42 -23.18 -6.50
CA GLU A 263 21.52 -23.13 -5.53
C GLU A 263 22.87 -23.38 -6.20
N ILE A 264 22.92 -24.34 -7.12
CA ILE A 264 24.10 -24.59 -7.97
C ILE A 264 24.43 -23.37 -8.84
N TYR A 265 23.43 -22.74 -9.46
CA TYR A 265 23.64 -21.51 -10.24
C TYR A 265 24.23 -20.39 -9.38
N ASP A 266 23.65 -20.16 -8.20
CA ASP A 266 24.08 -19.11 -7.28
C ASP A 266 25.51 -19.40 -6.80
N ALA A 267 25.85 -20.67 -6.53
CA ALA A 267 27.21 -21.10 -6.20
C ALA A 267 28.22 -20.89 -7.34
N LEU A 268 27.83 -21.13 -8.60
CA LEU A 268 28.68 -20.87 -9.77
C LEU A 268 28.97 -19.38 -9.97
N ASN A 269 27.98 -18.53 -9.68
CA ASN A 269 28.04 -17.08 -9.84
C ASN A 269 28.76 -16.38 -8.66
N ASN A 270 28.89 -17.04 -7.50
CA ASN A 270 29.60 -16.51 -6.34
C ASN A 270 31.10 -16.42 -6.62
N CYS A 271 31.63 -15.19 -6.68
CA CYS A 271 33.04 -14.91 -6.92
C CYS A 271 33.92 -14.92 -5.66
N ASN A 272 33.32 -14.96 -4.46
CA ASN A 272 34.03 -14.82 -3.17
C ASN A 272 34.44 -16.17 -2.54
N VAL A 273 34.50 -17.23 -3.34
CA VAL A 273 34.73 -18.60 -2.87
C VAL A 273 36.22 -18.95 -2.99
N SER A 274 36.75 -19.72 -2.04
CA SER A 274 38.13 -20.21 -2.14
C SER A 274 38.33 -21.08 -3.38
N SER A 275 39.54 -21.09 -3.95
CA SER A 275 39.84 -21.88 -5.16
C SER A 275 39.54 -23.38 -4.95
N GLU A 276 39.71 -23.89 -3.74
CA GLU A 276 39.47 -25.30 -3.38
C GLU A 276 37.98 -25.65 -3.33
N GLU A 277 37.16 -24.80 -2.69
CA GLU A 277 35.70 -24.97 -2.66
C GLU A 277 35.10 -24.84 -4.06
N ARG A 278 35.61 -23.91 -4.87
CA ARG A 278 35.20 -23.78 -6.27
C ARG A 278 35.55 -25.03 -7.07
N MET A 279 36.74 -25.60 -6.86
CA MET A 279 37.14 -26.84 -7.53
C MET A 279 36.24 -28.02 -7.13
N LYS A 280 35.87 -28.15 -5.85
CA LYS A 280 34.91 -29.16 -5.39
C LYS A 280 33.53 -29.00 -6.06
N LEU A 281 33.04 -27.77 -6.18
CA LEU A 281 31.80 -27.47 -6.91
C LEU A 281 31.88 -27.87 -8.39
N LEU A 282 32.97 -27.54 -9.08
CA LEU A 282 33.14 -27.89 -10.50
C LEU A 282 33.23 -29.42 -10.69
N ILE A 283 33.91 -30.14 -9.81
CA ILE A 283 34.02 -31.61 -9.88
C ILE A 283 32.67 -32.28 -9.59
N THR A 284 31.92 -31.79 -8.60
CA THR A 284 30.57 -32.33 -8.31
C THR A 284 29.60 -32.09 -9.48
N LEU A 285 29.67 -30.91 -10.10
CA LEU A 285 28.91 -30.61 -11.31
C LEU A 285 29.33 -31.47 -12.50
N LYS A 286 30.63 -31.66 -12.71
CA LYS A 286 31.16 -32.52 -13.77
C LYS A 286 30.58 -33.93 -13.67
N LYS A 287 30.66 -34.56 -12.50
CA LYS A 287 30.09 -35.90 -12.25
C LYS A 287 28.59 -35.97 -12.54
N TRP A 288 27.86 -34.90 -12.27
CA TRP A 288 26.43 -34.84 -12.56
C TRP A 288 26.15 -34.71 -14.06
N VAL A 289 26.88 -33.84 -14.77
CA VAL A 289 26.70 -33.60 -16.21
C VAL A 289 27.20 -34.78 -17.05
N GLU A 290 28.21 -35.53 -16.60
CA GLU A 290 28.72 -36.74 -17.27
C GLU A 290 27.65 -37.81 -17.53
N THR A 291 26.55 -37.78 -16.77
CA THR A 291 25.41 -38.67 -17.00
C THR A 291 24.65 -38.35 -18.30
N HIS A 292 24.82 -37.15 -18.86
CA HIS A 292 24.10 -36.67 -20.05
C HIS A 292 24.99 -36.61 -21.28
N ASN A 293 24.50 -37.14 -22.41
CA ASN A 293 25.23 -37.18 -23.68
C ASN A 293 24.70 -36.17 -24.73
N CYS A 294 24.25 -34.98 -24.30
CA CYS A 294 23.78 -33.92 -25.20
C CYS A 294 24.86 -32.88 -25.55
N VAL A 295 24.66 -32.15 -26.65
CA VAL A 295 25.62 -31.13 -27.15
C VAL A 295 25.89 -30.06 -26.08
N GLU A 296 24.85 -29.64 -25.36
CA GLU A 296 24.92 -28.66 -24.29
C GLU A 296 25.70 -29.18 -23.07
N ALA A 297 25.56 -30.48 -22.74
CA ALA A 297 26.33 -31.13 -21.69
C ALA A 297 27.81 -31.22 -22.05
N LEU A 298 28.14 -31.66 -23.26
CA LEU A 298 29.52 -31.75 -23.74
C LEU A 298 30.21 -30.38 -23.77
N ASN A 299 29.49 -29.35 -24.23
CA ASN A 299 29.98 -27.98 -24.19
C ASN A 299 30.24 -27.51 -22.76
N LEU A 300 29.32 -27.81 -21.82
CA LEU A 300 29.51 -27.50 -20.41
C LEU A 300 30.71 -28.24 -19.81
N LEU A 301 30.86 -29.55 -20.07
CA LEU A 301 31.98 -30.35 -19.59
C LEU A 301 33.33 -29.80 -20.06
N SER A 302 33.44 -29.43 -21.34
CA SER A 302 34.67 -28.85 -21.88
C SER A 302 35.08 -27.55 -21.17
N LEU A 303 34.11 -26.68 -20.84
CA LEU A 303 34.35 -25.45 -20.10
C LEU A 303 34.68 -25.69 -18.62
N LEU A 304 34.04 -26.67 -17.99
CA LEU A 304 34.35 -27.07 -16.61
C LEU A 304 35.78 -27.61 -16.52
N ASP A 305 36.19 -28.47 -17.45
CA ASP A 305 37.55 -29.01 -17.51
C ASP A 305 38.60 -27.93 -17.79
N GLN A 306 38.27 -26.98 -18.67
CA GLN A 306 39.12 -25.81 -18.88
C GLN A 306 39.29 -24.99 -17.59
N GLU A 307 38.23 -24.76 -16.81
CA GLU A 307 38.37 -24.03 -15.54
C GLU A 307 39.15 -24.83 -14.48
N ILE A 308 38.89 -26.14 -14.35
CA ILE A 308 39.61 -27.00 -13.40
C ILE A 308 41.11 -27.04 -13.72
N THR A 309 41.48 -27.19 -14.99
CA THR A 309 42.89 -27.19 -15.42
C THR A 309 43.59 -25.86 -15.15
N LEU A 310 42.90 -24.73 -15.35
CA LEU A 310 43.44 -23.40 -15.03
C LEU A 310 43.59 -23.17 -13.53
N LEU A 311 42.62 -23.62 -12.71
CA LEU A 311 42.71 -23.54 -11.25
C LEU A 311 43.85 -24.40 -10.69
N ASN A 312 44.05 -25.60 -11.25
CA ASN A 312 45.16 -26.49 -10.89
C ASN A 312 46.53 -25.87 -11.19
N ARG A 313 46.64 -25.08 -12.26
CA ARG A 313 47.90 -24.43 -12.67
C ARG A 313 48.21 -23.15 -11.89
N LYS A 314 47.27 -22.61 -11.10
CA LYS A 314 47.43 -21.40 -10.26
C LYS A 314 48.16 -20.24 -10.96
N ILE A 315 47.78 -19.93 -12.20
CA ILE A 315 48.43 -18.85 -12.96
C ILE A 315 47.98 -17.49 -12.39
N GLU A 316 48.94 -16.71 -11.91
CA GLU A 316 48.70 -15.37 -11.38
C GLU A 316 48.34 -14.37 -12.49
N GLY A 317 47.31 -13.55 -12.26
CA GLY A 317 46.91 -12.47 -13.17
C GLY A 317 45.89 -12.83 -14.27
N LEU A 318 45.50 -14.10 -14.44
CA LEU A 318 44.44 -14.47 -15.39
C LEU A 318 43.05 -14.10 -14.86
N SER A 319 42.37 -13.18 -15.56
CA SER A 319 40.96 -12.89 -15.30
C SER A 319 40.07 -14.04 -15.81
N LEU A 320 39.62 -14.90 -14.90
CA LEU A 320 38.65 -15.97 -15.20
C LEU A 320 37.22 -15.45 -15.41
N GLY A 321 36.98 -14.13 -15.36
CA GLY A 321 35.64 -13.54 -15.41
C GLY A 321 34.83 -13.97 -16.64
N TYR A 322 35.42 -13.91 -17.83
CA TYR A 322 34.75 -14.32 -19.07
C TYR A 322 34.45 -15.82 -19.12
N LEU A 323 35.37 -16.66 -18.62
CA LEU A 323 35.15 -18.11 -18.58
C LEU A 323 33.99 -18.45 -17.62
N LYS A 324 33.93 -17.81 -16.45
CA LYS A 324 32.84 -17.96 -15.48
C LYS A 324 31.49 -17.50 -16.05
N GLU A 325 31.46 -16.38 -16.78
CA GLU A 325 30.23 -15.93 -17.47
C GLU A 325 29.79 -16.91 -18.56
N ARG A 326 30.74 -17.52 -19.29
CA ARG A 326 30.42 -18.56 -20.28
C ARG A 326 29.90 -19.83 -19.63
N ILE A 327 30.50 -20.29 -18.53
CA ILE A 327 30.05 -21.48 -17.79
C ILE A 327 28.63 -21.27 -17.26
N THR A 328 28.37 -20.12 -16.61
CA THR A 328 27.02 -19.80 -16.10
C THR A 328 25.98 -19.73 -17.21
N HIS A 329 26.29 -19.13 -18.36
CA HIS A 329 25.38 -19.10 -19.50
C HIS A 329 25.15 -20.48 -20.11
N THR A 330 26.20 -21.30 -20.26
CA THR A 330 26.10 -22.65 -20.82
C THR A 330 25.33 -23.58 -19.87
N TYR A 331 25.52 -23.44 -18.56
CA TYR A 331 24.74 -24.13 -17.53
C TYR A 331 23.25 -23.76 -17.60
N LEU A 332 22.90 -22.49 -17.78
CA LEU A 332 21.50 -22.08 -17.97
C LEU A 332 20.86 -22.67 -19.23
N ASN A 333 21.62 -22.75 -20.33
CA ASN A 333 21.16 -23.40 -21.56
C ASN A 333 20.96 -24.91 -21.35
N PHE A 334 21.90 -25.55 -20.65
CA PHE A 334 21.79 -26.95 -20.29
C PHE A 334 20.54 -27.23 -19.45
N ILE A 335 20.26 -26.43 -18.40
CA ILE A 335 19.05 -26.61 -17.57
C ILE A 335 17.76 -26.45 -18.39
N ARG A 336 17.71 -25.55 -19.36
CA ARG A 336 16.53 -25.42 -20.26
C ARG A 336 16.31 -26.68 -21.09
N MET A 337 17.39 -27.35 -21.50
CA MET A 337 17.33 -28.58 -22.29
C MET A 337 17.27 -29.85 -21.44
N TYR A 338 17.59 -29.76 -20.14
CA TYR A 338 17.64 -30.90 -19.21
C TYR A 338 16.32 -31.68 -19.15
N GLY A 339 15.18 -31.01 -19.27
CA GLY A 339 13.86 -31.68 -19.30
C GLY A 339 13.48 -32.26 -20.66
N ILE A 340 14.19 -31.92 -21.74
CA ILE A 340 13.83 -32.24 -23.15
C ILE A 340 14.86 -33.19 -23.78
N CYS A 341 16.02 -33.39 -23.15
CA CYS A 341 17.07 -34.28 -23.66
C CYS A 341 16.57 -35.73 -23.76
N GLY A 342 16.57 -36.30 -24.96
CA GLY A 342 16.26 -37.73 -25.18
C GLY A 342 17.33 -38.70 -24.69
N CYS A 343 18.16 -38.31 -23.72
CA CYS A 343 19.16 -39.18 -23.12
C CYS A 343 18.49 -40.16 -22.12
N GLU A 344 19.01 -41.39 -22.00
CA GLU A 344 18.40 -42.55 -21.29
C GLU A 344 18.09 -42.32 -19.79
N CYS A 345 18.50 -41.19 -19.22
CA CYS A 345 18.34 -40.82 -17.81
C CYS A 345 16.93 -40.32 -17.45
N ILE A 346 16.03 -40.16 -18.42
CA ILE A 346 14.67 -39.62 -18.25
C ILE A 346 13.67 -40.79 -18.26
N THR A 347 13.44 -41.43 -17.11
CA THR A 347 12.37 -42.43 -16.95
C THR A 347 11.00 -41.77 -17.08
N THR A 348 10.01 -42.48 -17.59
CA THR A 348 8.66 -41.99 -17.95
C THR A 348 7.87 -41.25 -16.85
N GLU A 349 8.26 -41.38 -15.57
CA GLU A 349 7.72 -40.63 -14.42
C GLU A 349 8.23 -39.16 -14.32
N SER A 350 9.19 -38.76 -15.16
CA SER A 350 9.89 -37.48 -15.07
C SER A 350 9.28 -36.34 -15.90
N LYS A 351 8.31 -36.62 -16.79
CA LYS A 351 7.60 -35.58 -17.57
C LYS A 351 6.86 -34.57 -16.70
N ASP A 352 6.36 -35.00 -15.53
CA ASP A 352 5.68 -34.14 -14.55
C ASP A 352 6.65 -33.17 -13.82
N ASN A 353 7.97 -33.41 -13.92
CA ASN A 353 9.01 -32.58 -13.32
C ASN A 353 9.66 -31.59 -14.29
N GLU A 354 9.18 -31.50 -15.54
CA GLU A 354 9.73 -30.58 -16.53
C GLU A 354 9.59 -29.12 -16.09
N LEU A 355 10.71 -28.39 -16.11
CA LEU A 355 10.74 -26.96 -15.88
C LEU A 355 10.31 -26.25 -17.16
N GLN A 356 9.15 -25.62 -17.14
CA GLN A 356 8.62 -24.87 -18.28
C GLN A 356 8.33 -23.43 -17.86
N GLU A 357 8.50 -22.48 -18.77
CA GLU A 357 7.94 -21.14 -18.57
C GLU A 357 6.42 -21.23 -18.82
N PRO A 358 5.59 -20.50 -18.04
CA PRO A 358 4.17 -20.46 -18.33
C PRO A 358 3.95 -19.95 -19.75
N LEU A 359 3.38 -20.79 -20.61
CA LEU A 359 3.02 -20.42 -21.98
C LEU A 359 1.89 -19.40 -21.91
N GLU A 360 2.15 -18.21 -22.45
CA GLU A 360 1.12 -17.17 -22.56
C GLU A 360 0.25 -17.49 -23.77
N THR A 361 -0.94 -18.05 -23.52
CA THR A 361 -1.87 -18.54 -24.55
C THR A 361 -2.48 -17.41 -25.38
N GLU A 362 -2.65 -16.23 -24.78
CA GLU A 362 -3.27 -15.07 -25.42
C GLU A 362 -2.22 -14.13 -26.04
N THR A 363 -1.87 -14.37 -27.29
CA THR A 363 -0.96 -13.52 -28.06
C THR A 363 -1.66 -12.79 -29.21
N LYS A 364 -1.20 -11.58 -29.51
CA LYS A 364 -1.62 -10.76 -30.65
C LYS A 364 -0.41 -10.24 -31.41
N LEU A 365 -0.55 -10.13 -32.73
CA LEU A 365 0.48 -9.57 -33.60
C LEU A 365 0.44 -8.03 -33.54
N CYS A 366 1.58 -7.42 -33.21
CA CYS A 366 1.73 -5.97 -33.34
C CYS A 366 1.93 -5.58 -34.81
N ARG A 367 1.18 -4.59 -35.30
CA ARG A 367 1.32 -4.11 -36.69
C ARG A 367 2.65 -3.43 -37.00
N ASN A 368 3.28 -2.77 -36.02
CA ASN A 368 4.48 -1.97 -36.27
C ASN A 368 5.77 -2.81 -36.17
N CYS A 369 5.89 -3.68 -35.17
CA CYS A 369 7.08 -4.52 -35.01
C CYS A 369 6.92 -5.93 -35.56
N LEU A 370 5.72 -6.32 -36.00
CA LEU A 370 5.40 -7.65 -36.53
C LEU A 370 5.75 -8.80 -35.57
N LYS A 371 5.83 -8.51 -34.25
CA LYS A 371 6.09 -9.51 -33.21
C LYS A 371 4.78 -10.00 -32.60
N LEU A 372 4.68 -11.31 -32.39
CA LEU A 372 3.65 -11.92 -31.56
C LEU A 372 3.96 -11.59 -30.09
N LEU A 373 3.05 -10.84 -29.46
CA LEU A 373 3.19 -10.39 -28.10
C LEU A 373 1.93 -10.71 -27.30
N PRO A 374 2.06 -10.89 -25.98
CA PRO A 374 0.91 -11.06 -25.10
C PRO A 374 -0.06 -9.88 -25.12
N ILE A 375 -1.36 -10.14 -24.94
CA ILE A 375 -2.41 -9.11 -24.96
C ILE A 375 -2.13 -8.00 -23.92
N HIS A 376 -1.65 -8.34 -22.73
CA HIS A 376 -1.35 -7.36 -21.67
C HIS A 376 -0.28 -6.32 -22.06
N LYS A 377 0.51 -6.56 -23.13
CA LYS A 377 1.48 -5.58 -23.65
C LYS A 377 0.86 -4.59 -24.62
N PHE A 378 -0.42 -4.72 -24.95
CA PHE A 378 -1.19 -3.76 -25.73
C PHE A 378 -1.99 -2.89 -24.77
N LEU A 379 -1.57 -1.63 -24.63
CA LEU A 379 -2.25 -0.68 -23.76
C LEU A 379 -3.45 -0.08 -24.50
N ALA A 380 -4.63 -0.18 -23.89
CA ALA A 380 -5.85 0.42 -24.42
C ALA A 380 -5.85 1.93 -24.18
N HIS A 381 -5.78 2.71 -25.25
CA HIS A 381 -5.95 4.16 -25.17
C HIS A 381 -7.41 4.53 -25.38
N THR A 382 -7.87 5.56 -24.68
CA THR A 382 -9.21 6.19 -24.84
C THR A 382 -9.59 6.47 -26.29
N ARG A 383 -8.61 6.80 -27.15
CA ARG A 383 -8.81 7.11 -28.58
C ARG A 383 -8.74 5.91 -29.51
N MET A 384 -8.33 4.74 -29.03
CA MET A 384 -8.07 3.59 -29.90
C MET A 384 -9.33 2.75 -30.09
N LYS A 385 -9.80 2.67 -31.35
CA LYS A 385 -10.88 1.74 -31.74
C LYS A 385 -10.42 0.27 -31.82
N LYS A 386 -9.12 0.00 -31.98
CA LYS A 386 -8.54 -1.34 -32.09
C LYS A 386 -7.17 -1.42 -31.41
N LEU A 387 -6.91 -2.51 -30.69
CA LEU A 387 -5.62 -2.80 -30.04
C LEU A 387 -4.63 -3.43 -31.04
N THR A 388 -3.96 -2.60 -31.83
CA THR A 388 -3.07 -3.07 -32.93
C THR A 388 -1.59 -2.82 -32.70
N ILE A 389 -1.23 -1.92 -31.79
CA ILE A 389 0.16 -1.47 -31.57
C ILE A 389 0.56 -1.82 -30.15
N CYS A 390 1.73 -2.44 -29.98
CA CYS A 390 2.23 -2.77 -28.65
C CYS A 390 2.73 -1.52 -27.91
N SER A 391 2.78 -1.61 -26.58
CA SER A 391 3.25 -0.53 -25.69
C SER A 391 4.64 -0.03 -26.08
N SER A 392 5.54 -0.93 -26.49
CA SER A 392 6.92 -0.60 -26.86
C SER A 392 7.01 0.23 -28.15
N CYS A 393 6.26 -0.14 -29.19
CA CYS A 393 6.21 0.62 -30.45
C CYS A 393 5.54 1.97 -30.27
N THR A 394 4.46 2.00 -29.50
CA THR A 394 3.74 3.21 -29.12
C THR A 394 4.68 4.19 -28.39
N SER A 395 5.43 3.66 -27.43
CA SER A 395 6.50 4.34 -26.71
C SER A 395 7.64 4.86 -27.59
N LEU A 396 8.04 4.14 -28.64
CA LEU A 396 9.12 4.55 -29.55
C LEU A 396 8.67 5.67 -30.48
N SER A 397 7.48 5.54 -31.07
CA SER A 397 6.89 6.59 -31.90
C SER A 397 6.78 7.92 -31.15
N ARG A 398 6.43 7.88 -29.86
CA ARG A 398 6.29 9.08 -29.02
C ARG A 398 7.59 9.79 -28.72
N ARG A 399 8.70 9.06 -28.54
CA ARG A 399 10.03 9.67 -28.31
C ARG A 399 10.47 10.55 -29.47
N ASN A 400 10.05 10.22 -30.68
CA ASN A 400 10.39 11.00 -31.86
C ASN A 400 9.58 12.32 -31.96
N ILE A 401 8.51 12.50 -31.18
CA ILE A 401 7.64 13.68 -31.26
C ILE A 401 8.05 14.72 -30.22
N ALA A 402 8.17 14.34 -28.94
CA ALA A 402 8.68 15.21 -27.88
C ALA A 402 9.04 14.38 -26.63
N HIS A 403 10.15 14.72 -25.96
CA HIS A 403 10.50 14.18 -24.64
C HIS A 403 9.66 14.87 -23.55
N VAL A 404 8.42 14.43 -23.42
CA VAL A 404 7.53 14.87 -22.33
C VAL A 404 7.71 13.95 -21.13
N ASP A 405 7.92 14.53 -19.95
CA ASP A 405 7.91 13.81 -18.69
C ASP A 405 6.45 13.59 -18.23
N TYR A 406 5.99 12.35 -18.33
CA TYR A 406 4.63 11.95 -17.95
C TYR A 406 4.49 11.56 -16.47
N ASP A 407 5.60 11.44 -15.73
CA ASP A 407 5.61 10.96 -14.35
C ASP A 407 4.72 11.78 -13.40
N PRO A 408 4.71 13.13 -13.44
CA PRO A 408 3.82 13.92 -12.60
C PRO A 408 2.33 13.64 -12.88
N TYR A 409 1.98 13.40 -14.14
CA TYR A 409 0.59 13.13 -14.56
C TYR A 409 0.17 11.71 -14.18
N MET A 410 1.09 10.75 -14.26
CA MET A 410 0.86 9.40 -13.73
C MET A 410 0.62 9.41 -12.22
N PHE A 411 1.34 10.24 -11.49
CA PHE A 411 1.10 10.41 -10.06
C PHE A 411 -0.30 10.98 -9.79
N ILE A 412 -0.73 12.02 -10.52
CA ILE A 412 -2.09 12.56 -10.41
C ILE A 412 -3.13 11.48 -10.71
N LEU A 413 -2.93 10.67 -11.76
CA LEU A 413 -3.82 9.57 -12.12
C LEU A 413 -3.89 8.49 -11.03
N ASN A 414 -2.76 8.14 -10.42
CA ASN A 414 -2.72 7.17 -9.34
C ASN A 414 -3.43 7.69 -8.09
N CYS A 415 -3.39 9.00 -7.81
CA CYS A 415 -4.21 9.60 -6.75
C CYS A 415 -5.71 9.46 -7.06
N VAL A 416 -6.14 9.76 -8.29
CA VAL A 416 -7.53 9.56 -8.71
C VAL A 416 -7.95 8.10 -8.53
N ARG A 417 -7.13 7.15 -9.01
CA ARG A 417 -7.42 5.71 -8.89
C ARG A 417 -7.53 5.24 -7.45
N ALA A 418 -6.63 5.70 -6.58
CA ALA A 418 -6.69 5.38 -5.15
C ALA A 418 -7.95 5.96 -4.50
N GLU A 419 -8.34 7.19 -4.83
CA GLU A 419 -9.58 7.80 -4.33
C GLU A 419 -10.83 7.04 -4.79
N GLU A 420 -10.89 6.64 -6.06
CA GLU A 420 -11.99 5.85 -6.62
C GLU A 420 -12.09 4.45 -5.99
N GLU A 421 -10.95 3.80 -5.76
CA GLU A 421 -10.87 2.51 -5.08
C GLU A 421 -11.31 2.63 -3.61
N HIS A 422 -10.88 3.66 -2.90
CA HIS A 422 -11.32 3.93 -1.52
C HIS A 422 -12.83 4.19 -1.41
N ARG A 423 -13.45 4.76 -2.43
CA ARG A 423 -14.90 5.00 -2.50
C ARG A 423 -15.68 3.79 -2.99
N GLY A 424 -15.01 2.71 -3.39
CA GLY A 424 -15.66 1.51 -3.95
C GLY A 424 -16.40 1.79 -5.26
N SER A 425 -16.01 2.83 -6.00
CA SER A 425 -16.68 3.20 -7.25
C SER A 425 -16.26 2.26 -8.37
N THR A 426 -17.23 1.79 -9.16
CA THR A 426 -17.01 0.89 -10.30
C THR A 426 -16.60 1.63 -11.57
N SER A 427 -16.12 2.86 -11.46
CA SER A 427 -15.86 3.73 -12.60
C SER A 427 -14.73 3.15 -13.47
N ALA A 428 -15.07 2.49 -14.57
CA ALA A 428 -14.09 1.91 -15.48
C ALA A 428 -13.16 2.98 -16.11
N LEU A 429 -13.63 4.22 -16.20
CA LEU A 429 -12.95 5.31 -16.90
C LEU A 429 -11.62 5.71 -16.27
N ALA A 430 -11.55 5.89 -14.96
CA ALA A 430 -10.30 6.23 -14.25
C ALA A 430 -9.21 5.16 -14.43
N PHE A 431 -9.62 3.89 -14.58
CA PHE A 431 -8.71 2.76 -14.79
C PHE A 431 -8.30 2.58 -16.27
N ILE A 432 -9.17 2.95 -17.22
CA ILE A 432 -8.88 2.91 -18.66
C ILE A 432 -7.98 4.07 -19.09
N MET A 433 -8.14 5.25 -18.50
CA MET A 433 -7.34 6.43 -18.85
C MET A 433 -5.85 6.20 -18.62
N GLN A 434 -5.04 6.81 -19.48
CA GLN A 434 -3.58 6.72 -19.42
C GLN A 434 -2.93 8.07 -19.09
N GLU A 435 -1.62 8.03 -18.85
CA GLU A 435 -0.76 9.19 -18.55
C GLU A 435 -0.94 10.38 -19.51
N GLN A 436 -1.20 10.08 -20.78
CA GLN A 436 -1.34 11.07 -21.84
C GLN A 436 -2.68 11.79 -21.80
N ASP A 437 -3.71 11.07 -21.41
CA ASP A 437 -5.05 11.62 -21.31
C ASP A 437 -5.07 12.65 -20.17
N ILE A 438 -4.38 12.34 -19.07
CA ILE A 438 -4.17 13.27 -17.95
C ILE A 438 -3.23 14.40 -18.33
N TYR A 439 -2.16 14.16 -19.09
CA TYR A 439 -1.32 15.23 -19.62
C TYR A 439 -2.13 16.24 -20.42
N HIS A 440 -2.99 15.77 -21.33
CA HIS A 440 -3.84 16.64 -22.13
C HIS A 440 -4.87 17.38 -21.27
N LEU A 441 -5.49 16.66 -20.33
CA LEU A 441 -6.46 17.25 -19.42
C LEU A 441 -5.82 18.37 -18.59
N VAL A 442 -4.68 18.11 -17.97
CA VAL A 442 -4.00 19.11 -17.13
C VAL A 442 -3.48 20.29 -17.96
N ASN A 443 -2.75 20.06 -19.06
CA ASN A 443 -2.07 21.16 -19.77
C ASN A 443 -2.93 21.86 -20.82
N HIS A 444 -3.79 21.15 -21.54
CA HIS A 444 -4.57 21.76 -22.63
C HIS A 444 -5.96 22.19 -22.17
N ILE A 445 -6.60 21.46 -21.26
CA ILE A 445 -7.94 21.81 -20.75
C ILE A 445 -7.82 22.72 -19.52
N TRP A 446 -7.00 22.34 -18.55
CA TRP A 446 -6.82 23.10 -17.30
C TRP A 446 -5.63 24.07 -17.31
N GLN A 447 -4.88 24.16 -18.42
CA GLN A 447 -3.75 25.08 -18.60
C GLN A 447 -2.63 24.96 -17.55
N GLY A 448 -2.50 23.78 -16.92
CA GLY A 448 -1.48 23.47 -15.93
C GLY A 448 -1.59 24.27 -14.63
N GLN A 449 -2.79 24.79 -14.31
CA GLN A 449 -3.03 25.65 -13.16
C GLN A 449 -4.20 25.14 -12.32
N SER A 450 -4.12 25.27 -11.00
CA SER A 450 -5.29 25.05 -10.14
C SER A 450 -6.42 26.02 -10.49
N ALA A 451 -7.65 25.56 -10.39
CA ALA A 451 -8.83 26.36 -10.70
C ALA A 451 -9.00 27.56 -9.76
N LEU A 452 -8.59 27.43 -8.49
CA LEU A 452 -8.76 28.45 -7.46
C LEU A 452 -7.50 29.32 -7.28
N SER A 453 -6.39 28.76 -6.78
CA SER A 453 -5.16 29.52 -6.52
C SER A 453 -4.29 29.84 -7.74
N ARG A 454 -4.59 29.27 -8.92
CA ARG A 454 -3.76 29.35 -10.14
C ARG A 454 -2.31 28.86 -9.96
N THR A 455 -2.08 27.98 -8.98
CA THR A 455 -0.78 27.36 -8.71
C THR A 455 -0.40 26.42 -9.85
N ARG A 456 0.86 26.50 -10.33
CA ARG A 456 1.39 25.69 -11.43
C ARG A 456 2.20 24.47 -11.00
N ASP A 457 2.33 24.26 -9.69
CA ASP A 457 3.17 23.19 -9.16
C ASP A 457 2.49 21.81 -9.28
N LEU A 458 2.91 21.03 -10.28
CA LEU A 458 2.43 19.67 -10.55
C LEU A 458 2.60 18.71 -9.35
N PHE A 459 3.49 19.01 -8.40
CA PHE A 459 3.65 18.19 -7.20
C PHE A 459 2.45 18.30 -6.26
N ILE A 460 1.88 19.49 -6.13
CA ILE A 460 0.80 19.80 -5.18
C ILE A 460 -0.57 19.59 -5.83
N LEU A 461 -0.64 19.73 -7.16
CA LEU A 461 -1.87 19.57 -7.91
C LEU A 461 -2.44 18.14 -7.83
N ARG A 462 -3.77 18.07 -7.76
CA ARG A 462 -4.59 16.86 -7.72
C ARG A 462 -5.81 17.07 -8.61
N MET A 463 -6.24 16.00 -9.25
CA MET A 463 -7.49 15.96 -10.01
C MET A 463 -8.52 15.25 -9.15
N VAL A 464 -9.66 15.89 -8.95
CA VAL A 464 -10.72 15.42 -8.05
C VAL A 464 -12.08 15.52 -8.75
N ARG A 465 -13.09 14.78 -8.28
CA ARG A 465 -14.48 14.90 -8.75
C ARG A 465 -14.97 16.33 -8.55
N TYR A 466 -15.62 16.90 -9.57
CA TYR A 466 -16.25 18.21 -9.41
C TYR A 466 -17.56 18.11 -8.63
N GLN A 467 -18.43 17.17 -9.02
CA GLN A 467 -19.62 16.77 -8.27
C GLN A 467 -19.31 15.47 -7.52
N LYS A 468 -19.48 15.49 -6.20
CA LYS A 468 -19.08 14.38 -5.31
C LYS A 468 -19.84 13.09 -5.58
N ASP A 469 -21.12 13.23 -5.89
CA ASP A 469 -22.07 12.13 -6.05
C ASP A 469 -21.90 11.41 -7.40
N ILE A 470 -21.35 12.11 -8.39
CA ILE A 470 -21.11 11.54 -9.72
C ILE A 470 -19.70 10.93 -9.76
N GLU A 471 -19.56 9.79 -10.42
CA GLU A 471 -18.27 9.14 -10.64
C GLU A 471 -17.28 10.07 -11.35
N TRP A 472 -15.99 9.84 -11.12
CA TRP A 472 -14.96 10.63 -11.75
C TRP A 472 -14.94 10.40 -13.26
N ALA A 473 -14.93 11.49 -14.02
CA ALA A 473 -14.82 11.50 -15.47
C ALA A 473 -14.09 12.76 -15.94
N PRO A 474 -13.55 12.81 -17.16
CA PRO A 474 -12.92 14.01 -17.72
C PRO A 474 -13.83 15.26 -17.73
N TRP A 475 -15.15 15.06 -17.77
CA TRP A 475 -16.18 16.11 -17.72
C TRP A 475 -16.85 16.24 -16.33
N ASN A 476 -16.35 15.51 -15.32
CA ASN A 476 -16.73 15.67 -13.92
C ASN A 476 -15.45 15.71 -13.06
N CYS A 477 -14.51 16.58 -13.44
CA CYS A 477 -13.24 16.70 -12.75
C CYS A 477 -12.82 18.15 -12.56
N ILE A 478 -12.04 18.43 -11.53
CA ILE A 478 -11.48 19.74 -11.25
C ILE A 478 -10.01 19.60 -10.83
N LEU A 479 -9.16 20.49 -11.33
CA LEU A 479 -7.74 20.56 -10.99
C LEU A 479 -7.54 21.51 -9.81
N LEU A 480 -7.15 20.98 -8.66
CA LEU A 480 -7.02 21.73 -7.40
C LEU A 480 -5.69 21.40 -6.71
N THR A 481 -5.26 22.24 -5.78
CA THR A 481 -4.17 21.88 -4.85
C THR A 481 -4.69 20.93 -3.77
N LYS A 482 -3.81 20.17 -3.11
CA LYS A 482 -4.23 19.26 -2.01
C LYS A 482 -5.10 19.97 -0.95
N ASP A 483 -4.77 21.20 -0.57
CA ASP A 483 -5.54 21.93 0.46
C ASP A 483 -6.91 22.39 -0.07
N GLU A 484 -6.96 22.80 -1.33
CA GLU A 484 -8.22 23.14 -2.00
C GLU A 484 -9.12 21.92 -2.16
N VAL A 485 -8.55 20.74 -2.37
CA VAL A 485 -9.29 19.48 -2.44
C VAL A 485 -9.98 19.17 -1.11
N ASP A 486 -9.24 19.28 -0.01
CA ASP A 486 -9.79 19.03 1.33
C ASP A 486 -10.98 19.97 1.59
N LEU A 487 -10.82 21.26 1.29
CA LEU A 487 -11.90 22.25 1.37
C LEU A 487 -13.06 21.92 0.43
N HIS A 488 -12.79 21.54 -0.83
CA HIS A 488 -13.83 21.18 -1.79
C HIS A 488 -14.67 19.98 -1.30
N TYR A 489 -14.03 19.01 -0.66
CA TYR A 489 -14.73 17.87 -0.06
C TYR A 489 -15.54 18.21 1.20
N ASP A 490 -15.34 19.35 1.82
CA ASP A 490 -16.18 19.86 2.92
C ASP A 490 -17.42 20.64 2.43
N ILE A 491 -17.43 21.11 1.17
CA ILE A 491 -18.52 21.92 0.62
C ILE A 491 -19.75 21.08 0.24
N ASN A 492 -20.91 21.30 0.87
CA ASN A 492 -22.13 20.57 0.51
C ASN A 492 -22.78 21.07 -0.78
N ASP A 493 -22.90 22.40 -0.95
CA ASP A 493 -23.48 23.00 -2.14
C ASP A 493 -22.47 23.91 -2.86
N LEU A 494 -22.10 23.52 -4.07
CA LEU A 494 -21.11 24.20 -4.89
C LEU A 494 -21.59 25.57 -5.37
N ALA A 495 -22.90 25.74 -5.59
CA ALA A 495 -23.48 26.99 -6.10
C ALA A 495 -23.43 28.12 -5.07
N THR A 496 -23.37 27.78 -3.78
CA THR A 496 -23.32 28.77 -2.69
C THR A 496 -21.92 29.32 -2.45
N ILE A 497 -20.87 28.57 -2.79
CA ILE A 497 -19.48 28.91 -2.46
C ILE A 497 -18.66 29.30 -3.70
N TYR A 498 -18.91 28.66 -4.85
CA TYR A 498 -18.25 29.04 -6.09
C TYR A 498 -19.00 30.15 -6.80
N SER A 499 -18.25 31.14 -7.32
CA SER A 499 -18.85 32.21 -8.11
C SER A 499 -19.41 31.66 -9.43
N GLU A 500 -20.51 32.24 -9.90
CA GLU A 500 -21.15 31.86 -11.17
C GLU A 500 -20.17 31.89 -12.36
N HIS A 501 -19.25 32.86 -12.35
CA HIS A 501 -18.19 32.95 -13.35
C HIS A 501 -17.23 31.75 -13.30
N LEU A 502 -16.83 31.30 -12.10
CA LEU A 502 -15.95 30.13 -11.95
C LEU A 502 -16.66 28.85 -12.41
N ILE A 503 -17.94 28.70 -12.06
CA ILE A 503 -18.78 27.57 -12.51
C ILE A 503 -18.86 27.56 -14.04
N SER A 504 -19.19 28.70 -14.66
CA SER A 504 -19.25 28.83 -16.12
C SER A 504 -17.92 28.47 -16.80
N GLN A 505 -16.78 28.85 -16.20
CA GLN A 505 -15.47 28.46 -16.72
C GLN A 505 -15.19 26.95 -16.61
N ILE A 506 -15.61 26.33 -15.51
CA ILE A 506 -15.48 24.89 -15.30
C ILE A 506 -16.35 24.13 -16.31
N ASP A 507 -17.59 24.56 -16.51
CA ASP A 507 -18.52 23.95 -17.45
C ASP A 507 -17.97 24.02 -18.89
N LEU A 508 -17.40 25.16 -19.29
CA LEU A 508 -16.73 25.28 -20.59
C LEU A 508 -15.56 24.29 -20.73
N LYS A 509 -14.76 24.11 -19.69
CA LYS A 509 -13.67 23.12 -19.69
C LYS A 509 -14.20 21.69 -19.76
N HIS A 510 -15.30 21.38 -19.08
CA HIS A 510 -15.95 20.08 -19.15
C HIS A 510 -16.54 19.81 -20.54
N LEU A 511 -17.09 20.82 -21.22
CA LEU A 511 -17.55 20.69 -22.61
C LEU A 511 -16.39 20.42 -23.57
N ILE A 512 -15.26 21.11 -23.40
CA ILE A 512 -14.03 20.84 -24.17
C ILE A 512 -13.55 19.40 -23.91
N ALA A 513 -13.56 18.96 -22.65
CA ALA A 513 -13.19 17.59 -22.29
C ALA A 513 -14.12 16.56 -22.94
N LYS A 514 -15.44 16.79 -22.88
CA LYS A 514 -16.45 15.91 -23.49
C LYS A 514 -16.28 15.79 -25.00
N ASN A 515 -15.95 16.88 -25.68
CA ASN A 515 -15.66 16.87 -27.11
C ASN A 515 -14.39 16.07 -27.44
N TYR A 516 -13.35 16.20 -26.61
CA TYR A 516 -12.08 15.49 -26.82
C TYR A 516 -12.18 13.99 -26.52
N PHE A 517 -12.93 13.62 -25.48
CA PHE A 517 -13.10 12.24 -25.01
C PHE A 517 -14.40 11.59 -25.53
N LYS A 518 -15.01 12.12 -26.60
CA LYS A 518 -16.29 11.65 -27.16
C LYS A 518 -16.35 10.15 -27.53
N TYR A 519 -15.19 9.50 -27.68
CA TYR A 519 -15.07 8.09 -28.06
C TYR A 519 -14.77 7.15 -26.88
N VAL A 520 -14.80 7.68 -25.66
CA VAL A 520 -14.73 6.97 -24.38
C VAL A 520 -16.15 6.81 -23.86
#